data_AF-A0A8X6LD34-F1
#
_entry.id   AF-A0A8X6LD34-F1
#
_cell.length_a   1.000
_cell.length_b   1.000
_cell.length_c   1.000
_cell.angle_alpha   90.00
_cell.angle_beta   90.00
_cell.angle_gamma   90.00
#
_symmetry.space_group_name_H-M   'P 1'
#
loop_
_entity.id
_entity.type
_entity.pdbx_description
1 polymer ?
#
loop_
_entity_poly.entity_id
_entity_poly.type
_entity_poly.pdbx_seq_one_letter_code
_entity_poly.pdbx_strand_id
1 'polypeptide(L)'
;MPENKWLEFENFKFNLPVPYTIYADFEPLIGKINSSIPDPERSFTVLIANHIPCGYAYVVIGPDGDFKKPPVVYRGAMAVDHLKKTLLKERKIY
;
A
#
# COMPACT_ATOMS: atom_id res chain seq x y z
N MET A 1 -33.54 -14.85 14.62
CA MET A 1 -32.64 -13.97 13.84
C MET A 1 -31.74 -13.27 14.84
N PRO A 2 -30.44 -13.08 14.58
CA PRO A 2 -29.62 -12.31 15.50
C PRO A 2 -30.19 -10.89 15.62
N GLU A 3 -30.28 -10.40 16.87
CA GLU A 3 -30.92 -9.12 17.19
C GLU A 3 -30.15 -7.91 16.65
N ASN A 4 -28.83 -8.06 16.47
CA ASN A 4 -27.98 -7.03 15.88
C ASN A 4 -27.70 -7.33 14.40
N LYS A 5 -28.11 -6.39 13.55
CA LYS A 5 -27.81 -6.38 12.10
C LYS A 5 -26.35 -6.02 11.79
N TRP A 6 -25.64 -5.42 12.75
CA TRP A 6 -24.31 -4.87 12.55
C TRP A 6 -23.27 -5.73 13.27
N LEU A 7 -22.17 -6.00 12.57
CA LEU A 7 -21.00 -6.66 13.13
C LEU A 7 -20.06 -5.58 13.66
N GLU A 8 -19.85 -5.57 14.97
CA GLU A 8 -18.95 -4.64 15.64
C GLU A 8 -17.81 -5.42 16.31
N PHE A 9 -16.62 -4.84 16.30
CA PHE A 9 -15.46 -5.43 16.96
C PHE A 9 -15.41 -4.95 18.41
N GLU A 10 -15.52 -5.83 19.39
CA GLU A 10 -15.56 -5.42 20.82
C GLU A 10 -14.20 -5.49 21.51
N ASN A 11 -13.25 -6.23 20.94
CA ASN A 11 -12.01 -6.64 21.59
C ASN A 11 -10.84 -5.67 21.35
N PHE A 12 -11.10 -4.36 21.33
CA PHE A 12 -10.08 -3.32 21.11
C PHE A 12 -8.91 -3.40 22.11
N LYS A 13 -9.16 -3.86 23.34
CA LYS A 13 -8.16 -4.05 24.41
C LYS A 13 -7.07 -5.07 24.10
N PHE A 14 -7.29 -5.97 23.12
CA PHE A 14 -6.32 -6.97 22.69
C PHE A 14 -5.53 -6.55 21.45
N ASN A 15 -5.79 -5.36 20.91
CA ASN A 15 -4.94 -4.81 19.86
C ASN A 15 -3.59 -4.42 20.45
N LEU A 16 -2.52 -4.76 19.73
CA LEU A 16 -1.22 -4.16 20.00
C LEU A 16 -1.42 -2.64 19.91
N PRO A 17 -0.97 -1.84 20.90
CA PRO A 17 -0.91 -0.40 20.71
C PRO A 17 0.09 -0.17 19.57
N VAL A 18 -0.43 0.06 18.37
CA VAL A 18 0.35 0.53 17.23
C VAL A 18 0.13 2.05 17.24
N PRO A 19 0.94 2.81 18.00
CA PRO A 19 0.72 4.24 18.19
C PRO A 19 0.79 5.02 16.86
N TYR A 20 1.37 4.43 15.82
CA TYR A 20 1.54 5.10 14.53
C TYR A 20 1.16 4.18 13.37
N THR A 21 0.32 4.68 12.46
CA THR A 21 -0.06 4.00 11.22
C THR A 21 0.53 4.74 10.03
N ILE A 22 1.15 4.00 9.11
CA ILE A 22 1.65 4.56 7.84
C ILE A 22 0.72 4.13 6.71
N TYR A 23 0.09 5.09 6.05
CA TYR A 23 -0.62 4.85 4.79
C TYR A 23 0.29 5.26 3.63
N ALA A 24 0.49 4.36 2.68
CA ALA A 24 1.35 4.60 1.53
C ALA A 24 0.73 4.03 0.26
N ASP A 25 0.94 4.71 -0.86
CA ASP A 25 0.56 4.24 -2.19
C ASP A 25 1.58 4.66 -3.24
N PHE A 26 1.67 3.90 -4.33
CA PHE A 26 2.54 4.19 -5.46
C PHE A 26 1.78 4.93 -6.56
N GLU A 27 2.50 5.75 -7.31
CA GLU A 27 2.07 6.26 -8.61
C GLU A 27 2.74 5.40 -9.69
N PRO A 28 1.99 4.52 -10.39
CA PRO A 28 2.56 3.70 -11.45
C PRO A 28 2.33 4.31 -12.84
N LEU A 29 3.35 4.22 -13.69
CA LEU A 29 3.17 4.30 -15.14
C LEU A 29 2.72 2.96 -15.68
N ILE A 30 1.78 2.98 -16.62
CA ILE A 30 1.29 1.76 -17.28
C ILE A 30 2.08 1.54 -18.57
N GLY A 31 2.99 0.56 -18.53
CA GLY A 31 3.71 0.07 -19.70
C GLY A 31 2.88 -0.96 -20.47
N LYS A 32 2.93 -0.90 -21.80
CA LYS A 32 2.36 -1.95 -22.66
C LYS A 32 3.18 -3.23 -22.53
N ILE A 33 2.50 -4.37 -22.49
CA ILE A 33 3.14 -5.69 -22.55
C ILE A 33 2.80 -6.32 -23.89
N ASN A 34 3.81 -6.90 -24.56
CA ASN A 34 3.57 -7.85 -25.63
C ASN A 34 3.40 -9.23 -24.99
N SER A 35 2.15 -9.65 -24.78
CA SER A 35 1.86 -10.99 -24.29
C SER A 35 2.04 -12.03 -25.40
N SER A 36 2.51 -13.22 -25.03
CA SER A 36 2.54 -14.40 -25.92
C SER A 36 1.13 -14.74 -26.44
N ILE A 37 1.06 -15.33 -27.63
CA ILE A 37 -0.20 -15.88 -28.14
C ILE A 37 -0.62 -17.02 -27.20
N PRO A 38 -1.86 -17.00 -26.70
CA PRO A 38 -2.35 -18.06 -25.83
C PRO A 38 -2.48 -19.43 -26.50
N ASP A 39 -2.15 -20.50 -25.75
CA ASP A 39 -2.41 -21.87 -26.16
C ASP A 39 -3.88 -22.24 -25.84
N PRO A 40 -4.74 -22.53 -26.83
CA PRO A 40 -6.14 -22.86 -26.60
C PRO A 40 -6.36 -24.18 -25.85
N GLU A 41 -5.39 -25.09 -25.82
CA GLU A 41 -5.49 -26.39 -25.16
C GLU A 41 -5.13 -26.34 -23.66
N ARG A 42 -4.72 -25.18 -23.16
CA ARG A 42 -4.26 -24.99 -21.78
C ARG A 42 -4.83 -23.72 -21.20
N SER A 43 -5.17 -23.74 -19.92
CA SER A 43 -5.51 -22.49 -19.21
C SER A 43 -4.30 -21.54 -19.21
N PHE A 44 -4.51 -20.28 -19.60
CA PHE A 44 -3.50 -19.24 -19.64
C PHE A 44 -4.00 -17.93 -19.03
N THR A 45 -3.05 -17.10 -18.59
CA THR A 45 -3.31 -15.74 -18.12
C THR A 45 -2.66 -14.75 -19.08
N VAL A 46 -3.44 -13.80 -19.59
CA VAL A 46 -2.93 -12.73 -20.47
C VAL A 46 -2.55 -11.52 -19.63
N LEU A 47 -1.25 -11.20 -19.62
CA LEU A 47 -0.74 -9.96 -19.05
C LEU A 47 -1.01 -8.79 -20.01
N ILE A 48 -1.94 -7.91 -19.64
CA ILE A 48 -2.38 -6.78 -20.48
C ILE A 48 -1.57 -5.50 -20.25
N ALA A 49 -0.95 -5.35 -19.08
CA ALA A 49 -0.31 -4.10 -18.65
C ALA A 49 0.77 -4.35 -17.59
N ASN A 50 1.86 -3.59 -17.65
CA ASN A 50 2.94 -3.61 -16.67
C ASN A 50 2.90 -2.32 -15.85
N HIS A 51 2.72 -2.40 -14.54
CA HIS A 51 2.75 -1.23 -13.67
C HIS A 51 4.18 -0.97 -13.23
N ILE A 52 4.72 0.17 -13.64
CA ILE A 52 6.09 0.60 -13.33
C ILE A 52 6.00 1.74 -12.31
N PRO A 53 6.31 1.50 -11.03
CA PRO A 53 6.25 2.56 -10.01
C PRO A 53 7.22 3.70 -10.34
N CYS A 54 6.69 4.89 -10.54
CA CYS A 54 7.45 6.12 -10.85
C CYS A 54 7.39 7.16 -9.73
N GLY A 55 6.66 6.87 -8.66
CA GLY A 55 6.56 7.72 -7.49
C GLY A 55 5.79 7.02 -6.38
N TYR A 56 5.75 7.64 -5.21
CA TYR A 56 4.89 7.23 -4.10
C TYR A 56 4.55 8.43 -3.22
N ALA A 57 3.50 8.26 -2.43
CA ALA A 57 3.21 9.14 -1.31
C ALA A 57 2.96 8.31 -0.05
N TYR A 58 3.32 8.85 1.11
CA TYR A 58 2.86 8.31 2.38
C TYR A 58 2.58 9.39 3.42
N VAL A 59 1.75 9.02 4.40
CA VAL A 59 1.42 9.82 5.58
C VAL A 59 1.61 8.97 6.83
N VAL A 60 2.01 9.62 7.92
CA VAL A 60 2.15 8.99 9.24
C VAL A 60 1.05 9.55 10.13
N ILE A 61 0.17 8.67 10.60
CA ILE A 61 -0.97 9.00 11.45
C ILE A 61 -0.70 8.52 12.86
N GLY A 62 -0.91 9.40 13.84
CA GLY A 62 -0.76 9.07 15.25
C GLY A 62 -1.95 8.39 15.89
N PRO A 63 -1.88 8.16 17.21
CA PRO A 63 -2.96 7.55 17.96
C PRO A 63 -4.15 8.50 18.15
N ASP A 64 -3.92 9.80 17.98
CA ASP A 64 -4.91 10.88 17.94
C ASP A 64 -5.63 10.99 16.59
N GLY A 65 -5.20 10.23 15.57
CA GLY A 65 -5.73 10.32 14.21
C GLY A 65 -5.13 11.46 13.38
N ASP A 66 -4.23 12.25 13.96
CA ASP A 66 -3.62 13.40 13.30
C ASP A 66 -2.34 13.03 12.54
N PHE A 67 -2.07 13.82 11.49
CA PHE A 67 -0.81 13.75 10.76
C PHE A 67 0.36 14.13 11.67
N LYS A 68 1.34 13.22 11.82
CA LYS A 68 2.57 13.52 12.58
C LYS A 68 3.56 14.37 11.81
N LYS A 69 3.36 14.50 10.51
CA LYS A 69 4.16 15.34 9.62
C LYS A 69 3.42 15.57 8.30
N PRO A 70 3.84 16.56 7.50
CA PRO A 70 3.33 16.75 6.16
C PRO A 70 3.48 15.46 5.31
N PRO A 71 2.55 15.20 4.37
CA PRO A 71 2.65 14.08 3.44
C PRO A 71 3.99 14.09 2.71
N VAL A 72 4.64 12.93 2.65
CA VAL A 72 5.91 12.77 1.96
C VAL A 72 5.64 12.21 0.58
N VAL A 73 6.14 12.91 -0.43
CA VAL A 73 5.98 12.54 -1.83
C VAL A 73 7.36 12.34 -2.44
N TYR A 74 7.52 11.24 -3.17
CA TYR A 74 8.70 10.97 -3.98
C TYR A 74 8.28 10.77 -5.44
N ARG A 75 9.01 11.40 -6.36
CA ARG A 75 8.85 11.22 -7.80
C ARG A 75 10.20 10.88 -8.41
N GLY A 76 10.28 9.73 -9.05
CA GLY A 76 11.51 9.26 -9.66
C GLY A 76 11.51 7.75 -9.87
N ALA A 77 12.48 7.30 -10.67
CA ALA A 77 12.77 5.88 -10.82
C ALA A 77 13.12 5.25 -9.46
N MET A 78 13.05 3.92 -9.39
CA MET A 78 13.36 3.16 -8.17
C MET A 78 12.46 3.50 -6.98
N ALA A 79 11.22 3.95 -7.24
CA ALA A 79 10.26 4.35 -6.20
C ALA A 79 10.07 3.27 -5.12
N VAL A 80 10.08 1.99 -5.51
CA VAL A 80 9.95 0.86 -4.58
C VAL A 80 11.11 0.79 -3.59
N ASP A 81 12.35 0.85 -4.07
CA ASP A 81 13.53 0.76 -3.20
C ASP A 81 13.70 2.01 -2.36
N HIS A 82 13.35 3.17 -2.91
CA HIS A 82 13.33 4.42 -2.17
C HIS A 82 12.29 4.39 -1.04
N LEU A 83 11.08 3.86 -1.30
CA LEU A 83 10.04 3.70 -0.28
C LEU A 83 10.53 2.77 0.85
N LYS A 84 11.08 1.60 0.52
CA LYS A 84 11.61 0.65 1.53
C LYS A 84 12.64 1.31 2.44
N LYS A 85 13.62 2.02 1.87
CA LYS A 85 14.66 2.74 2.63
C LYS A 85 14.04 3.83 3.51
N THR A 86 13.01 4.50 3.01
CA THR A 86 12.32 5.57 3.73
C THR A 86 11.52 5.01 4.91
N LEU A 87 10.73 3.95 4.71
CA LEU A 87 9.98 3.29 5.79
C LEU A 87 10.91 2.73 6.88
N LEU A 88 12.09 2.21 6.51
CA LEU A 88 13.08 1.78 7.50
C LEU A 88 13.66 2.94 8.33
N LYS A 89 13.67 4.17 7.79
CA LYS A 89 14.03 5.37 8.54
C LYS A 89 12.87 5.81 9.44
N GLU A 90 11.62 5.76 8.95
CA GLU A 90 10.43 6.07 9.77
C GLU A 90 10.34 5.20 11.01
N ARG A 91 10.61 3.89 10.87
CA ARG A 91 10.62 2.92 11.99
C ARG A 91 11.61 3.28 13.12
N LYS A 92 12.60 4.14 12.85
CA LYS A 92 13.54 4.60 13.89
C LYS A 92 13.00 5.81 14.66
N ILE A 93 11.93 6.42 14.16
CA ILE A 93 11.31 7.64 14.70
C ILE A 93 9.97 7.29 15.36
N TYR A 94 9.17 6.43 14.71
CA TYR A 94 7.84 5.98 15.11
C TYR A 94 7.83 4.46 15.31
#